data_AF-A0A354GQ04-F1
#
_entry.id   AF-A0A354GQ04-F1
#
_cell.length_a   1.000
_cell.length_b   1.000
_cell.length_c   1.000
_cell.angle_alpha   90.00
_cell.angle_beta   90.00
_cell.angle_gamma   90.00
#
_symmetry.space_group_name_H-M   'P 1'
#
loop_
_entity.id
_entity.type
_entity.pdbx_description
1 polymer ?
#
loop_
_entity_poly.entity_id
_entity_poly.type
_entity_poly.pdbx_seq_one_letter_code
_entity_poly.pdbx_strand_id
1 'polypeptide(L)'
;MNWHVIVSAGISQAIGRCGLSRQGLVRVLVAVHVKLSAIANALRPHRDPIDQDFFLYHFALWDSGAFHTLEFRVNDVSAPGFLFIVRLKHTV
;
A
#
# COMPACT_ATOMS: atom_id res chain seq x y z
N MET A 1 16.37 -2.55 -8.90
CA MET A 1 16.31 -1.23 -8.21
C MET A 1 15.67 -1.47 -6.87
N ASN A 2 16.33 -1.10 -5.77
CA ASN A 2 15.74 -1.21 -4.44
C ASN A 2 14.91 0.04 -4.19
N TRP A 3 13.64 -0.14 -3.83
CA TRP A 3 12.71 0.95 -3.58
C TRP A 3 12.61 1.23 -2.08
N HIS A 4 12.62 2.51 -1.71
CA HIS A 4 12.37 2.96 -0.34
C HIS A 4 10.90 3.35 -0.18
N VAL A 5 10.15 2.58 0.62
CA VAL A 5 8.72 2.85 0.84
C VAL A 5 8.55 3.87 1.96
N ILE A 6 7.86 4.96 1.65
CA ILE A 6 7.50 6.02 2.59
C ILE A 6 6.00 5.98 2.82
N VAL A 7 5.59 5.70 4.06
CA VAL A 7 4.20 5.74 4.49
C VAL A 7 4.00 7.03 5.27
N SER A 8 3.12 7.91 4.79
CA SER A 8 2.84 9.15 5.52
C SER A 8 2.17 8.85 6.86
N ALA A 9 2.33 9.74 7.84
CA ALA A 9 1.74 9.57 9.17
C ALA A 9 0.22 9.35 9.11
N GLY A 10 -0.48 10.08 8.24
CA GLY A 10 -1.92 9.91 8.03
C GLY A 10 -2.30 8.52 7.53
N ILE A 11 -1.51 7.93 6.61
CA ILE A 11 -1.73 6.57 6.13
C ILE A 11 -1.41 5.54 7.21
N SER A 12 -0.32 5.73 7.96
CA SER A 12 0.00 4.84 9.07
C SER A 12 -1.12 4.80 10.12
N GLN A 13 -1.71 5.95 10.45
CA GLN A 13 -2.87 6.03 11.34
C GLN A 13 -4.11 5.38 10.73
N ALA A 14 -4.36 5.57 9.43
CA ALA A 14 -5.48 4.95 8.74
C ALA A 14 -5.39 3.42 8.74
N ILE A 15 -4.20 2.85 8.51
CA ILE A 15 -3.96 1.41 8.63
C ILE A 15 -4.30 0.92 10.04
N GLY A 16 -3.87 1.65 11.08
CA GLY A 16 -4.18 1.33 12.48
C GLY A 16 -5.69 1.36 12.81
N ARG A 17 -6.50 2.03 11.99
CA ARG A 17 -7.97 2.14 12.16
C ARG A 17 -8.75 1.11 11.34
N CYS A 18 -8.09 0.23 10.58
CA CYS A 18 -8.74 -0.79 9.75
C CYS A 18 -9.40 -1.94 10.54
N GLY A 19 -9.42 -1.89 11.88
CA GLY A 19 -10.01 -2.95 12.71
C GLY A 19 -9.28 -4.29 12.65
N LEU A 20 -8.03 -4.30 12.19
CA LEU A 20 -7.22 -5.51 12.07
C LEU A 20 -6.72 -5.99 13.43
N SER A 21 -6.62 -7.31 13.59
CA SER A 21 -5.85 -7.91 14.67
C SER A 21 -4.39 -7.48 14.60
N ARG A 22 -3.65 -7.68 15.70
CA ARG A 22 -2.19 -7.47 15.70
C ARG A 22 -1.50 -8.24 14.57
N GLN A 23 -1.93 -9.47 14.29
CA GLN A 23 -1.33 -10.29 13.24
C GLN A 23 -1.70 -9.78 11.84
N GLY A 24 -2.95 -9.38 11.64
CA GLY A 24 -3.40 -8.73 10.41
C GLY A 24 -2.63 -7.45 10.13
N LEU A 25 -2.42 -6.61 11.16
CA LEU A 25 -1.64 -5.39 11.07
C LEU A 25 -0.18 -5.68 10.64
N VAL A 26 0.48 -6.65 11.26
CA VAL A 26 1.85 -7.06 10.87
C VAL A 26 1.89 -7.50 9.41
N ARG A 27 0.89 -8.27 8.94
CA ARG A 27 0.81 -8.69 7.54
C ARG A 27 0.68 -7.50 6.58
N VAL A 28 -0.14 -6.50 6.91
CA VAL A 28 -0.25 -5.27 6.12
C VAL A 28 1.06 -4.51 6.08
N LEU A 29 1.74 -4.36 7.23
CA LEU A 29 3.04 -3.67 7.28
C LEU A 29 4.12 -4.41 6.46
N VAL A 30 4.15 -5.74 6.51
CA VAL A 30 5.05 -6.54 5.65
C VAL A 30 4.68 -6.38 4.18
N ALA A 31 3.40 -6.38 3.83
CA ALA A 31 2.95 -6.17 2.46
C ALA A 31 3.42 -4.81 1.91
N VAL A 32 3.24 -3.75 2.71
CA VAL A 32 3.60 -2.38 2.37
C VAL A 32 5.11 -2.17 2.32
N HIS A 33 5.87 -2.60 3.34
CA HIS A 33 7.30 -2.27 3.44
C HIS A 33 8.23 -3.25 2.73
N VAL A 34 7.80 -4.50 2.53
CA VAL A 34 8.64 -5.55 1.92
C VAL A 34 8.13 -5.92 0.54
N LYS A 35 6.86 -6.33 0.44
CA LYS A 35 6.33 -6.88 -0.83
C LYS A 35 6.18 -5.81 -1.90
N LEU A 36 5.65 -4.64 -1.56
CA LEU A 36 5.47 -3.53 -2.51
C LEU A 36 6.78 -3.18 -3.21
N SER A 37 7.89 -3.05 -2.47
CA SER A 37 9.20 -2.77 -3.07
C SER A 37 9.62 -3.81 -4.10
N ALA A 38 9.34 -5.09 -3.84
CA ALA A 38 9.73 -6.19 -4.73
C ALA A 38 8.91 -6.19 -6.03
N ILE A 39 7.65 -5.76 -6.00
CA ILE A 39 6.73 -5.85 -7.15
C ILE A 39 6.45 -4.51 -7.82
N ALA A 40 6.94 -3.38 -7.29
CA ALA A 40 6.61 -2.05 -7.78
C ALA A 40 6.81 -1.90 -9.30
N ASN A 41 7.92 -2.41 -9.83
CA ASN A 41 8.19 -2.34 -11.28
C ASN A 41 7.15 -3.06 -12.13
N ALA A 42 6.53 -4.13 -11.62
CA ALA A 42 5.46 -4.85 -12.31
C ALA A 42 4.12 -4.11 -12.22
N LEU A 43 3.93 -3.25 -11.22
CA LEU A 43 2.70 -2.46 -11.04
C LEU A 43 2.73 -1.13 -11.81
N ARG A 44 3.92 -0.56 -12.04
CA ARG A 44 4.11 0.73 -12.76
C ARG A 44 3.44 0.81 -14.14
N PRO A 45 3.39 -0.25 -14.98
CA PRO A 45 2.68 -0.21 -16.26
C PRO A 45 1.16 -0.02 -16.09
N HIS A 46 0.61 -0.35 -14.93
CA HIS A 46 -0.82 -0.24 -14.62
C HIS A 46 -1.12 1.05 -13.84
N ARG A 47 -0.71 2.18 -14.42
CA ARG A 47 -0.98 3.51 -13.86
C ARG A 47 -2.47 3.80 -13.74
N ASP A 48 -2.80 4.65 -12.78
CA ASP A 48 -4.12 5.27 -12.70
C ASP A 48 -4.39 6.05 -14.01
N PRO A 49 -5.47 5.73 -14.75
CA PRO A 49 -5.75 6.38 -16.04
C PRO A 49 -6.07 7.88 -15.89
N ILE A 50 -6.49 8.32 -14.70
CA ILE A 50 -6.79 9.72 -14.41
C ILE A 50 -5.52 10.48 -14.02
N ASP A 51 -4.52 9.78 -13.47
CA ASP A 51 -3.36 10.40 -12.83
C ASP A 51 -2.13 9.50 -12.91
N GLN A 52 -1.36 9.67 -13.99
CA GLN A 52 -0.25 8.80 -14.37
C GLN A 52 0.93 8.84 -13.37
N ASP A 53 0.92 9.77 -12.42
CA ASP A 53 1.91 9.82 -11.34
C ASP A 53 1.72 8.71 -10.31
N PHE A 54 0.58 8.00 -10.35
CA PHE A 54 0.23 6.98 -9.38
C PHE A 54 -0.04 5.62 -10.01
N PHE A 55 0.28 4.58 -9.27
CA PHE A 55 -0.23 3.23 -9.51
C PHE A 55 -0.95 2.71 -8.26
N LEU A 56 -1.77 1.69 -8.43
CA LEU A 56 -2.50 1.06 -7.34
C LEU A 56 -1.78 -0.20 -6.86
N TYR A 57 -1.75 -0.38 -5.55
CA TYR A 57 -1.32 -1.62 -4.91
C TYR A 57 -2.47 -2.19 -4.08
N HIS A 58 -2.99 -3.33 -4.50
CA HIS A 58 -4.06 -4.04 -3.81
C HIS A 58 -3.48 -5.14 -2.92
N PHE A 59 -4.01 -5.23 -1.70
CA PHE A 59 -3.69 -6.29 -0.76
C PHE A 59 -4.97 -6.73 -0.05
N ALA A 60 -5.22 -8.03 -0.03
CA ALA A 60 -6.36 -8.60 0.66
C ALA A 60 -5.92 -9.66 1.66
N LEU A 61 -6.63 -9.75 2.77
CA LEU A 61 -6.37 -10.74 3.82
C LEU A 61 -7.65 -11.12 4.57
N TRP A 62 -7.75 -12.38 4.96
CA TRP A 62 -8.69 -12.82 5.97
C TRP A 62 -8.11 -12.55 7.36
N ASP A 63 -8.82 -11.80 8.19
CA ASP A 63 -8.44 -11.46 9.56
C ASP A 63 -9.68 -11.38 10.46
N SER A 64 -9.58 -11.90 11.68
CA SER A 64 -10.64 -11.79 12.70
C SER A 64 -12.07 -12.17 12.26
N GLY A 65 -12.19 -13.08 11.27
CA GLY A 65 -13.48 -13.55 10.76
C GLY A 65 -14.09 -12.69 9.64
N ALA A 66 -13.34 -11.72 9.09
CA ALA A 66 -13.77 -10.91 7.95
C ALA A 66 -12.68 -10.85 6.85
N PHE A 67 -13.09 -10.49 5.63
CA PHE A 67 -12.18 -10.34 4.50
C PHE A 67 -11.87 -8.86 4.26
N HIS A 68 -10.66 -8.45 4.60
CA HIS A 68 -10.23 -7.07 4.45
C HIS A 68 -9.57 -6.88 3.09
N THR A 69 -9.99 -5.87 2.33
CA THR A 69 -9.32 -5.42 1.11
C THR A 69 -8.78 -4.01 1.31
N LEU A 70 -7.48 -3.84 1.06
CA LEU A 70 -6.76 -2.58 1.15
C LEU A 70 -6.26 -2.20 -0.24
N GLU A 71 -6.54 -0.98 -0.66
CA GLU A 71 -6.04 -0.37 -1.89
C GLU A 71 -5.19 0.84 -1.52
N PHE A 72 -3.91 0.77 -1.89
CA PHE A 72 -2.95 1.84 -1.68
C PHE A 72 -2.68 2.58 -2.98
N ARG A 73 -2.74 3.91 -2.95
CA ARG A 73 -2.31 4.76 -4.06
C ARG A 73 -0.85 5.13 -3.83
N VAL A 74 0.01 4.78 -4.78
CA VAL A 74 1.47 4.88 -4.66
C VAL A 74 2.02 5.84 -5.69
N ASN A 75 2.76 6.85 -5.24
CA ASN A 75 3.52 7.76 -6.09
C ASN A 75 4.99 7.34 -6.11
N ASP A 76 5.56 7.22 -7.30
CA ASP A 76 6.98 6.93 -7.52
C ASP A 76 7.69 7.99 -8.39
N VAL A 77 7.00 9.10 -8.67
CA VAL A 77 7.48 10.18 -9.54
C VAL A 77 8.10 11.31 -8.72
N SER A 78 7.60 11.56 -7.50
CA SER A 78 8.04 12.68 -6.65
C SER A 78 9.51 12.61 -6.24
N ALA A 79 10.10 11.42 -6.13
CA ALA A 79 11.53 11.25 -5.87
C ALA A 79 12.05 9.90 -6.43
N PRO A 80 13.13 9.88 -7.23
CA PRO A 80 13.71 8.65 -7.74
C PRO A 80 14.10 7.67 -6.61
N GLY A 81 13.70 6.40 -6.75
CA GLY A 81 14.00 5.36 -5.76
C GLY A 81 13.07 5.33 -4.55
N PHE A 82 12.07 6.22 -4.47
CA PHE A 82 11.07 6.23 -3.40
C PHE A 82 9.68 5.84 -3.89
N LEU A 83 8.91 5.20 -3.01
CA LEU A 83 7.49 4.89 -3.21
C LEU A 83 6.70 5.53 -2.07
N PHE A 84 5.96 6.58 -2.37
CA PHE A 84 5.13 7.31 -1.40
C PHE A 84 3.72 6.74 -1.41
N ILE A 85 3.28 6.21 -0.28
CA ILE A 85 1.88 5.84 -0.09
C ILE A 85 1.10 7.06 0.38
N VAL A 86 0.23 7.56 -0.48
CA VAL A 86 -0.49 8.82 -0.26
C VAL A 86 -1.96 8.64 0.09
N ARG A 87 -2.54 7.48 -0.25
CA ARG A 87 -3.94 7.18 0.00
C ARG A 87 -4.13 5.70 0.33
N LEU A 88 -5.06 5.43 1.24
CA LEU A 88 -5.56 4.11 1.56
C LEU A 88 -7.08 4.12 1.39
N LYS A 89 -7.61 3.11 0.70
CA LYS A 89 -9.02 2.72 0.74
C LYS A 89 -9.10 1.34 1.38
N HIS A 90 -9.99 1.18 2.35
CA HIS A 90 -10.19 -0.07 3.07
C HIS A 90 -11.67 -0.47 3.00
N THR A 91 -11.93 -1.72 2.61
CA THR A 91 -13.25 -2.35 2.63
C THR A 91 -13.17 -3.66 3.41
N VAL A 92 -14.25 -4.00 4.11
CA VAL A 92 -14.42 -5.23 4.90
C VAL A 92 -15.60 -6.00 4.33
#